data_AF-A0A6J8BTC8-F1
#
_entry.id   AF-A0A6J8BTC8-F1
#
_cell.length_a   1.000
_cell.length_b   1.000
_cell.length_c   1.000
_cell.angle_alpha   90.00
_cell.angle_beta   90.00
_cell.angle_gamma   90.00
#
_symmetry.space_group_name_H-M   'P 1'
#
loop_
_entity.id
_entity.type
_entity.pdbx_description
1 polymer ?
#
loop_
_entity_poly.entity_id
_entity_poly.type
_entity_poly.pdbx_seq_one_letter_code
_entity_poly.pdbx_strand_id
1 'polypeptide(L)'
;MNDFEIICPGLLKGSNYMLEMQGTSIQRYENSDELTTDKTRRCTVCQTNSSNRNRQVVVPHEARTQAFIEKCIVIPANSRCCPNHLLGKYFTQKSISKIPEVNKTTLFNRSDITELLNRVRGTLTLNGKLNFDCSHSLSEEDYQLLTGLTRNQFEAVANTVTDLRKSEIRSVKTCLAILLVKLRTGLSNSILDALFSLEIHQIQRVTHAARSSLMNIKKKMWYDCQ
;
A
#
# COMPACT_ATOMS: atom_id res chain seq x y z
N MET A 1 30.65 5.05 -22.24
CA MET A 1 29.38 5.66 -22.67
C MET A 1 28.62 4.57 -23.40
N ASN A 2 27.75 3.86 -22.70
CA ASN A 2 26.83 2.90 -23.30
C ASN A 2 25.43 3.38 -22.93
N ASP A 3 24.71 3.90 -23.91
CA ASP A 3 23.31 4.25 -23.78
C ASP A 3 22.50 2.96 -23.59
N PHE A 4 21.61 2.96 -22.59
CA PHE A 4 20.75 1.82 -22.30
C PHE A 4 19.41 2.00 -22.98
N GLU A 5 19.12 1.11 -23.94
CA GLU A 5 17.82 0.99 -24.57
C GLU A 5 16.92 0.08 -23.72
N ILE A 6 15.86 0.64 -23.12
CA ILE A 6 14.86 -0.14 -22.37
C ILE A 6 13.82 -0.62 -23.38
N ILE A 7 13.94 -1.87 -23.83
CA ILE A 7 12.95 -2.50 -24.71
C ILE A 7 11.81 -3.05 -23.83
N CYS A 8 10.68 -2.34 -23.82
CA CYS A 8 9.41 -2.79 -23.22
C CYS A 8 8.62 -3.62 -24.24
N PRO A 9 8.38 -4.94 -24.03
CA PRO A 9 7.76 -5.82 -25.02
C PRO A 9 6.24 -5.62 -25.23
N GLY A 10 5.65 -4.54 -24.72
CA GLY A 10 4.20 -4.28 -24.77
C GLY A 10 3.76 -3.09 -25.63
N LEU A 11 4.68 -2.32 -26.22
CA LEU A 11 4.37 -1.08 -26.97
C LEU A 11 4.96 -1.12 -28.38
N LEU A 12 4.55 -2.10 -29.18
CA LEU A 12 4.77 -2.06 -30.62
C LEU A 12 3.58 -1.38 -31.30
N LYS A 13 3.66 -0.05 -31.39
CA LYS A 13 3.18 0.71 -32.56
C LYS A 13 3.76 2.13 -32.53
N GLY A 14 4.75 2.33 -33.40
CA GLY A 14 5.17 3.59 -34.01
C GLY A 14 4.97 4.88 -33.23
N SER A 15 5.98 5.29 -32.47
CA SER A 15 6.40 6.69 -32.33
C SER A 15 7.67 6.72 -31.50
N ASN A 16 8.73 7.33 -32.03
CA ASN A 16 9.92 7.67 -31.27
C ASN A 16 9.54 8.73 -30.24
N TYR A 17 9.20 8.31 -29.02
CA TYR A 17 9.15 9.20 -27.88
C TYR A 17 10.45 9.05 -27.08
N MET A 18 11.36 9.99 -27.26
CA MET A 18 12.32 10.32 -26.20
C MET A 18 11.49 10.78 -25.00
N LEU A 19 11.44 9.99 -23.93
CA LEU A 19 10.96 10.47 -22.64
C LEU A 19 12.00 11.45 -22.10
N GLU A 20 11.84 12.74 -22.42
CA GLU A 20 12.42 13.80 -21.60
C GLU A 20 11.75 13.77 -20.23
N MET A 21 12.32 12.99 -19.32
CA MET A 21 12.00 13.14 -17.90
C MET A 21 12.58 14.46 -17.43
N GLN A 22 11.73 15.49 -17.32
CA GLN A 22 12.07 16.72 -16.60
C GLN A 22 12.49 16.33 -15.18
N GLY A 23 13.79 16.45 -14.90
CA GLY A 23 14.48 15.78 -13.81
C GLY A 23 13.98 16.20 -12.43
N THR A 24 13.26 15.30 -11.76
CA THR A 24 13.28 15.22 -10.30
C THR A 24 14.41 14.27 -9.92
N SER A 25 15.47 14.82 -9.30
CA SER A 25 16.64 14.06 -8.88
C SER A 25 16.25 12.93 -7.92
N ILE A 26 16.57 11.67 -8.23
CA ILE A 26 16.40 10.55 -7.31
C ILE A 26 17.42 10.70 -6.18
N GLN A 27 16.98 10.59 -4.94
CA GLN A 27 17.82 10.86 -3.79
C GLN A 27 18.12 9.62 -2.96
N ARG A 28 19.37 9.43 -2.54
CA ARG A 28 19.77 8.33 -1.65
C ARG A 28 19.87 8.89 -0.26
N TYR A 29 19.27 8.21 0.69
CA TYR A 29 19.71 8.35 2.06
C TYR A 29 21.06 7.65 2.19
N GLU A 30 22.14 8.42 2.34
CA GLU A 30 23.42 7.90 2.80
C GLU A 30 23.65 8.30 4.25
N ASN A 31 24.08 7.34 5.07
CA ASN A 31 24.93 7.67 6.20
C ASN A 31 26.28 8.00 5.56
N SER A 32 26.68 9.26 5.64
CA SER A 32 27.97 9.76 5.18
C SER A 32 29.11 8.77 5.43
N ASP A 33 29.85 8.52 4.35
CA ASP A 33 31.24 8.10 4.25
C ASP A 33 31.57 6.59 4.20
N GLU A 34 32.27 6.26 3.11
CA GLU A 34 33.01 5.03 2.91
C GLU A 34 34.05 4.83 4.03
N LEU A 35 34.15 3.57 4.47
CA LEU A 35 35.34 2.98 5.07
C LEU A 35 35.84 3.54 6.42
N THR A 36 35.06 3.48 7.51
CA THR A 36 35.63 3.30 8.86
C THR A 36 34.69 2.53 9.80
N THR A 37 35.30 1.81 10.73
CA THR A 37 34.74 0.71 11.54
C THR A 37 33.88 1.13 12.74
N ASP A 38 33.11 2.23 12.69
CA ASP A 38 32.20 2.58 13.80
C ASP A 38 30.82 3.09 13.34
N LYS A 39 29.84 2.16 13.42
CA LYS A 39 28.47 2.29 12.90
C LYS A 39 27.61 3.17 13.79
N THR A 40 27.33 4.41 13.39
CA THR A 40 26.31 5.22 14.09
C THR A 40 24.90 4.73 13.73
N ARG A 41 24.27 4.02 14.67
CA ARG A 41 22.85 3.59 14.63
C ARG A 41 21.94 4.83 14.69
N ARG A 42 21.89 5.61 13.62
CA ARG A 42 21.02 6.79 13.51
C ARG A 42 19.69 6.42 12.86
N CYS A 43 18.63 7.04 13.36
CA CYS A 43 17.30 6.89 12.81
C CYS A 43 17.20 7.61 11.45
N THR A 44 16.71 6.94 10.41
CA THR A 44 16.48 7.52 9.07
C THR A 44 15.56 8.74 9.08
N VAL A 45 14.68 8.88 10.07
CA VAL A 45 13.71 9.98 10.16
C VAL A 45 14.19 11.11 11.07
N CYS A 46 14.48 10.81 12.34
CA CYS A 46 14.85 11.85 13.32
C CYS A 46 16.35 12.03 13.51
N GLN A 47 17.19 11.25 12.82
CA GLN A 47 18.66 11.30 12.88
C GLN A 47 19.28 11.10 14.27
N THR A 48 18.47 10.77 15.29
CA THR A 48 18.95 10.50 16.65
C THR A 48 19.61 9.13 16.73
N ASN A 49 20.67 9.04 17.55
CA ASN A 49 21.34 7.78 17.86
C ASN A 49 20.46 6.85 18.70
N SER A 50 20.66 5.53 18.54
CA SER A 50 19.98 4.55 19.38
C SER A 50 20.40 4.72 20.83
N SER A 51 19.41 4.95 21.69
CA SER A 51 19.56 5.01 23.15
C SER A 51 18.69 3.94 23.80
N ASN A 52 18.87 3.67 25.09
CA ASN A 52 18.02 2.72 25.83
C ASN A 52 16.52 3.06 25.75
N ARG A 53 16.17 4.34 25.57
CA ARG A 53 14.78 4.81 25.39
C ARG A 53 14.30 4.73 23.93
N ASN A 54 15.21 4.73 22.95
CA ASN A 54 14.93 4.69 21.52
C ASN A 54 15.64 3.47 20.88
N ARG A 55 15.13 2.27 21.18
CA ARG A 55 15.54 1.07 20.44
C ARG A 55 15.10 1.21 19.00
N GLN A 56 16.03 1.14 18.07
CA GLN A 56 15.73 1.29 16.65
C GLN A 56 15.46 -0.07 16.00
N VAL A 57 14.49 -0.09 15.10
CA VAL A 57 14.14 -1.23 14.27
C VAL A 57 14.67 -1.04 12.86
N VAL A 58 14.89 -2.13 12.14
CA VAL A 58 15.20 -2.06 10.71
C VAL A 58 13.97 -1.53 9.97
N VAL A 59 14.16 -0.58 9.07
CA VAL A 59 13.07 -0.02 8.25
C VAL A 59 12.49 -1.14 7.38
N PRO A 60 11.18 -1.45 7.51
CA PRO A 60 10.52 -2.45 6.68
C PRO A 60 10.64 -2.14 5.20
N HIS A 61 10.59 -3.17 4.35
CA HIS A 61 10.71 -2.98 2.91
C HIS A 61 9.55 -2.14 2.35
N GLU A 62 8.34 -2.29 2.91
CA GLU A 62 7.14 -1.53 2.55
C GLU A 62 7.34 -0.03 2.80
N ALA A 63 7.85 0.35 3.98
CA ALA A 63 8.19 1.73 4.32
C ALA A 63 9.29 2.31 3.40
N ARG A 64 10.27 1.49 2.97
CA ARG A 64 11.30 1.93 2.01
C ARG A 64 10.70 2.19 0.62
N THR A 65 9.82 1.32 0.15
CA THR A 65 9.11 1.51 -1.12
C THR A 65 8.17 2.72 -1.06
N GLN A 66 7.49 2.94 0.07
CA GLN A 66 6.67 4.12 0.31
C GLN A 66 7.48 5.43 0.20
N ALA A 67 8.65 5.50 0.85
CA ALA A 67 9.55 6.66 0.76
C ALA A 67 9.99 6.96 -0.69
N PHE A 68 10.22 5.91 -1.50
CA PHE A 68 10.53 6.08 -2.91
C PHE A 68 9.33 6.60 -3.72
N ILE A 69 8.14 6.05 -3.52
CA ILE A 69 6.94 6.45 -4.27
C ILE A 69 6.49 7.87 -3.91
N GLU A 70 6.48 8.22 -2.63
CA GLU A 70 5.94 9.52 -2.16
C GLU A 70 6.96 10.66 -2.21
N LYS A 71 8.26 10.35 -2.12
CA LYS A 71 9.33 11.36 -1.98
C LYS A 71 10.52 11.17 -2.91
N CYS A 72 10.52 10.14 -3.76
CA CYS A 72 11.69 9.77 -4.58
C CYS A 72 12.96 9.53 -3.74
N ILE A 73 12.79 9.13 -2.46
CA ILE A 73 13.89 8.85 -1.54
C ILE A 73 14.14 7.34 -1.46
N VAL A 74 15.38 6.95 -1.72
CA VAL A 74 15.86 5.58 -1.67
C VAL A 74 16.51 5.33 -0.32
N ILE A 75 15.88 4.49 0.49
CA ILE A 75 16.40 4.07 1.80
C ILE A 75 17.15 2.74 1.63
N PRO A 76 18.46 2.68 1.95
CA PRO A 76 19.23 1.45 1.85
C PRO A 76 18.68 0.30 2.71
N ALA A 77 18.96 -0.94 2.30
CA ALA A 77 18.75 -2.10 3.15
C ALA A 77 19.51 -1.95 4.48
N ASN A 78 18.92 -2.47 5.57
CA ASN A 78 19.46 -2.37 6.93
C ASN A 78 19.47 -0.98 7.59
N SER A 79 18.95 0.05 6.90
CA SER A 79 18.63 1.33 7.53
C SER A 79 17.70 1.13 8.71
N ARG A 80 17.84 1.96 9.75
CA ARG A 80 17.07 1.82 10.99
C ARG A 80 16.25 3.06 11.28
N CYS A 81 15.10 2.90 11.91
CA CYS A 81 14.30 4.00 12.42
C CYS A 81 13.75 3.72 13.83
N CYS A 82 13.32 4.78 14.52
CA CYS A 82 12.60 4.63 15.78
C CYS A 82 11.20 4.03 15.50
N PRO A 83 10.70 3.09 16.31
CA PRO A 83 9.41 2.44 16.12
C PRO A 83 8.22 3.41 16.02
N ASN A 84 8.29 4.54 16.72
CA ASN A 84 7.25 5.58 16.70
C ASN A 84 7.10 6.30 15.34
N HIS A 85 8.04 6.12 14.42
CA HIS A 85 7.91 6.63 13.05
C HIS A 85 7.11 5.70 12.14
N LEU A 86 6.90 4.46 12.58
CA LEU A 86 6.16 3.45 11.85
C LEU A 86 4.74 3.33 12.37
N LEU A 87 3.80 3.15 11.44
CA LEU A 87 2.46 2.64 11.69
C LEU A 87 2.34 1.31 10.96
N GLY A 88 2.38 0.21 11.70
CA GLY A 88 2.53 -1.12 11.13
C GLY A 88 3.85 -1.25 10.37
N LYS A 89 3.78 -1.47 9.05
CA LYS A 89 4.96 -1.64 8.18
C LYS A 89 5.33 -0.39 7.37
N TYR A 90 4.61 0.71 7.57
CA TYR A 90 4.71 1.93 6.78
C TYR A 90 5.13 3.11 7.64
N PHE A 91 5.70 4.15 7.03
CA PHE A 91 5.94 5.41 7.74
C PHE A 91 4.63 6.15 7.97
N THR A 92 4.53 6.83 9.11
CA THR A 92 3.46 7.83 9.30
C THR A 92 3.68 9.03 8.38
N GLN A 93 2.60 9.72 7.99
CA GLN A 93 2.69 10.92 7.13
C GLN A 93 3.60 12.01 7.70
N LYS A 94 3.62 12.14 9.04
CA LYS A 94 4.51 13.07 9.74
C LYS A 94 5.98 12.65 9.72
N SER A 95 6.25 11.36 9.55
CA SER A 95 7.60 10.81 9.53
C SER A 95 8.19 10.84 8.13
N ILE A 96 7.39 10.51 7.11
CA ILE A 96 7.86 10.52 5.72
C ILE A 96 8.26 11.93 5.25
N SER A 97 7.56 12.96 5.71
CA SER A 97 7.90 14.36 5.42
C SER A 97 9.16 14.87 6.12
N LYS A 98 9.63 14.16 7.16
CA LYS A 98 10.84 14.51 7.92
C LYS A 98 12.08 13.75 7.46
N ILE A 99 11.95 12.83 6.52
CA ILE A 99 13.09 12.10 5.98
C ILE A 99 13.98 13.13 5.26
N PRO A 100 15.25 13.24 5.64
CA PRO A 100 16.15 14.22 5.05
C PRO A 100 16.44 13.88 3.59
N GLU A 101 16.46 14.92 2.77
CA GLU A 101 16.90 14.90 1.39
C GLU A 101 18.43 15.07 1.35
N VAL A 102 19.18 13.96 1.38
CA VAL A 102 20.63 14.01 1.63
C VAL A 102 21.45 14.14 0.35
N ASN A 103 21.13 13.41 -0.73
CA ASN A 103 21.94 13.37 -1.95
C ASN A 103 21.08 13.49 -3.22
N LYS A 104 21.54 14.22 -4.24
CA LYS A 104 20.84 14.36 -5.54
C LYS A 104 21.10 13.22 -6.54
N THR A 105 22.06 12.34 -6.25
CA THR A 105 22.47 11.24 -7.14
C THR A 105 22.69 9.98 -6.33
N THR A 106 22.31 8.84 -6.92
CA THR A 106 22.37 7.54 -6.26
C THR A 106 22.86 6.49 -7.25
N LEU A 107 23.84 5.68 -6.88
CA LEU A 107 24.25 4.53 -7.69
C LEU A 107 23.40 3.32 -7.33
N PHE A 108 22.85 2.67 -8.35
CA PHE A 108 22.15 1.40 -8.20
C PHE A 108 22.90 0.31 -8.95
N ASN A 109 22.98 -0.88 -8.35
CA ASN A 109 23.37 -2.07 -9.10
C ASN A 109 22.14 -2.67 -9.81
N ARG A 110 22.37 -3.59 -10.76
CA ARG A 110 21.29 -4.23 -11.54
C ARG A 110 20.23 -4.89 -10.65
N SER A 111 20.63 -5.57 -9.58
CA SER A 111 19.70 -6.23 -8.65
C SER A 111 18.83 -5.24 -7.90
N ASP A 112 19.39 -4.13 -7.45
CA ASP A 112 18.68 -3.10 -6.68
C ASP A 112 17.62 -2.42 -7.55
N ILE A 113 17.93 -2.09 -8.81
CA ILE A 113 16.95 -1.54 -9.77
C ILE A 113 15.83 -2.55 -10.03
N THR A 114 16.20 -3.80 -10.34
CA THR A 114 15.22 -4.84 -10.65
C THR A 114 14.29 -5.08 -9.47
N GLU A 115 14.83 -5.11 -8.25
CA GLU A 115 14.06 -5.27 -7.04
C GLU A 115 13.14 -4.06 -6.79
N LEU A 116 13.66 -2.84 -6.95
CA LEU A 116 12.87 -1.62 -6.79
C LEU A 116 11.70 -1.57 -7.78
N LEU A 117 11.95 -1.83 -9.06
CA LEU A 117 10.92 -1.86 -10.10
C LEU A 117 9.87 -2.94 -9.82
N ASN A 118 10.27 -4.14 -9.41
CA ASN A 118 9.34 -5.20 -9.03
C ASN A 118 8.45 -4.78 -7.85
N ARG A 119 9.01 -4.09 -6.86
CA ARG A 119 8.26 -3.58 -5.71
C ARG A 119 7.31 -2.46 -6.09
N VAL A 120 7.78 -1.47 -6.86
CA VAL A 120 6.93 -0.38 -7.37
C VAL A 120 5.78 -0.95 -8.20
N ARG A 121 6.06 -1.92 -9.08
CA ARG A 121 5.02 -2.63 -9.84
C ARG A 121 4.01 -3.30 -8.90
N GLY A 122 4.47 -4.00 -7.86
CA GLY A 122 3.61 -4.59 -6.85
C GLY A 122 2.73 -3.56 -6.14
N THR A 123 3.27 -2.40 -5.79
CA THR A 123 2.51 -1.30 -5.17
C THR A 123 1.50 -0.68 -6.12
N LEU A 124 1.85 -0.46 -7.39
CA LEU A 124 0.94 0.07 -8.41
C LEU A 124 -0.20 -0.91 -8.72
N THR A 125 0.06 -2.21 -8.73
CA THR A 125 -1.00 -3.22 -8.89
C THR A 125 -2.00 -3.21 -7.73
N LEU A 126 -1.65 -2.64 -6.57
CA LEU A 126 -2.52 -2.50 -5.41
C LEU A 126 -3.21 -1.13 -5.37
N ASN A 127 -2.54 -0.05 -5.79
CA ASN A 127 -3.03 1.33 -5.69
C ASN A 127 -4.18 1.66 -6.65
N GLY A 128 -4.34 0.91 -7.74
CA GLY A 128 -5.50 1.05 -8.64
C GLY A 128 -6.77 0.37 -8.13
N LYS A 129 -6.72 -0.29 -6.96
CA LYS A 129 -7.79 -1.14 -6.44
C LYS A 129 -8.24 -0.65 -5.08
N LEU A 130 -9.55 -0.61 -4.86
CA LEU A 130 -10.10 -0.41 -3.53
C LEU A 130 -9.72 -1.61 -2.65
N ASN A 131 -8.81 -1.38 -1.71
CA ASN A 131 -8.34 -2.38 -0.77
C ASN A 131 -8.90 -2.07 0.62
N PHE A 132 -9.77 -2.93 1.14
CA PHE A 132 -10.34 -2.83 2.48
C PHE A 132 -9.67 -3.77 3.49
N ASP A 133 -8.72 -4.60 3.05
CA ASP A 133 -7.92 -5.47 3.93
C ASP A 133 -6.77 -4.72 4.60
N CYS A 134 -6.39 -3.60 4.00
CA CYS A 134 -5.27 -2.78 4.41
C CYS A 134 -5.79 -1.51 5.10
N SER A 135 -5.56 -1.36 6.41
CA SER A 135 -6.16 -0.26 7.19
C SER A 135 -5.73 1.14 6.73
N HIS A 136 -4.60 1.23 6.04
CA HIS A 136 -3.99 2.48 5.57
C HIS A 136 -4.13 2.73 4.06
N SER A 137 -4.81 1.85 3.30
CA SER A 137 -5.06 2.11 1.88
C SER A 137 -6.20 3.09 1.63
N LEU A 138 -7.07 3.33 2.61
CA LEU A 138 -8.23 4.22 2.51
C LEU A 138 -8.31 5.13 3.73
N SER A 139 -8.59 6.42 3.50
CA SER A 139 -8.83 7.42 4.54
C SER A 139 -10.17 7.18 5.26
N GLU A 140 -10.39 7.77 6.44
CA GLU A 140 -11.71 7.64 7.10
C GLU A 140 -12.82 8.26 6.24
N GLU A 141 -12.51 9.35 5.54
CA GLU A 141 -13.38 10.00 4.59
C GLU A 141 -13.76 9.06 3.45
N ASP A 142 -12.80 8.30 2.90
CA ASP A 142 -13.06 7.29 1.86
C ASP A 142 -13.98 6.17 2.37
N TYR A 143 -13.77 5.68 3.59
CA TYR A 143 -14.64 4.67 4.20
C TYR A 143 -16.08 5.17 4.26
N GLN A 144 -16.27 6.40 4.74
CA GLN A 144 -17.60 6.99 4.91
C GLN A 144 -18.26 7.32 3.56
N LEU A 145 -17.49 7.81 2.58
CA LEU A 145 -17.98 8.10 1.23
C LEU A 145 -18.41 6.82 0.50
N LEU A 146 -17.55 5.80 0.53
CA LEU A 146 -17.72 4.57 -0.24
C LEU A 146 -18.75 3.64 0.41
N THR A 147 -18.71 3.47 1.73
CA THR A 147 -19.54 2.47 2.43
C THR A 147 -20.67 3.07 3.27
N GLY A 148 -20.60 4.37 3.57
CA GLY A 148 -21.50 5.01 4.53
C GLY A 148 -21.16 4.73 6.00
N LEU A 149 -20.09 3.98 6.27
CA LEU A 149 -19.65 3.58 7.61
C LEU A 149 -18.29 4.18 7.94
N THR A 150 -18.05 4.46 9.22
CA THR A 150 -16.70 4.72 9.72
C THR A 150 -15.86 3.43 9.67
N ARG A 151 -14.54 3.54 9.66
CA ARG A 151 -13.66 2.36 9.62
C ARG A 151 -13.94 1.38 10.77
N ASN A 152 -14.18 1.89 11.97
CA ASN A 152 -14.49 1.07 13.15
C ASN A 152 -15.82 0.32 13.01
N GLN A 153 -16.84 0.97 12.45
CA GLN A 153 -18.13 0.33 12.17
C GLN A 153 -18.00 -0.74 11.09
N PHE A 154 -17.24 -0.45 10.04
CA PHE A 154 -16.96 -1.41 8.98
C PHE A 154 -16.26 -2.66 9.53
N GLU A 155 -15.22 -2.48 10.37
CA GLU A 155 -14.49 -3.58 11.00
C GLU A 155 -15.40 -4.41 11.92
N ALA A 156 -16.27 -3.75 12.70
CA ALA A 156 -17.24 -4.43 13.55
C ALA A 156 -18.20 -5.31 12.72
N VAL A 157 -18.71 -4.81 11.59
CA VAL A 157 -19.57 -5.62 10.69
C VAL A 157 -18.77 -6.74 10.02
N ALA A 158 -17.54 -6.48 9.59
CA ALA A 158 -16.69 -7.51 9.00
C ALA A 158 -16.43 -8.68 9.98
N ASN A 159 -16.32 -8.39 11.28
CA ASN A 159 -16.10 -9.39 12.32
C ASN A 159 -17.36 -10.19 12.68
N THR A 160 -18.56 -9.66 12.46
CA THR A 160 -19.82 -10.42 12.68
C THR A 160 -20.13 -11.38 11.54
N VAL A 161 -19.62 -11.11 10.33
CA VAL A 161 -19.83 -11.96 9.15
C VAL A 161 -18.85 -13.12 9.12
N THR A 162 -19.28 -14.28 9.64
CA THR A 162 -18.48 -15.53 9.68
C THR A 162 -18.79 -16.49 8.53
N ASP A 163 -19.97 -16.39 7.92
CA ASP A 163 -20.45 -17.31 6.87
C ASP A 163 -19.80 -17.08 5.48
N LEU A 164 -19.02 -15.99 5.31
CA LEU A 164 -18.37 -15.71 4.03
C LEU A 164 -17.10 -16.55 3.85
N ARG A 165 -17.16 -17.47 2.88
CA ARG A 165 -16.00 -18.28 2.48
C ARG A 165 -14.85 -17.40 2.00
N LYS A 166 -13.77 -17.36 2.77
CA LYS A 166 -12.47 -16.80 2.37
C LYS A 166 -11.93 -17.59 1.17
N SER A 167 -11.35 -16.89 0.20
CA SER A 167 -10.60 -17.47 -0.91
C SER A 167 -9.29 -16.71 -1.07
N GLU A 168 -8.28 -17.32 -1.68
CA GLU A 168 -6.98 -16.68 -1.94
C GLU A 168 -7.08 -15.32 -2.65
N ILE A 169 -8.17 -15.11 -3.40
CA ILE A 169 -8.40 -13.88 -4.18
C ILE A 169 -9.28 -12.88 -3.42
N ARG A 170 -10.05 -13.32 -2.42
CA ARG A 170 -11.08 -12.48 -1.77
C ARG A 170 -11.17 -12.70 -0.26
N SER A 171 -11.02 -11.61 0.47
CA SER A 171 -11.29 -11.54 1.89
C SER A 171 -12.77 -11.29 2.19
N VAL A 172 -13.16 -11.50 3.45
CA VAL A 172 -14.48 -11.13 3.97
C VAL A 172 -14.72 -9.62 3.84
N LYS A 173 -13.69 -8.81 4.13
CA LYS A 173 -13.75 -7.34 4.04
C LYS A 173 -14.01 -6.88 2.61
N THR A 174 -13.28 -7.41 1.64
CA THR A 174 -13.48 -7.07 0.21
C THR A 174 -14.89 -7.47 -0.25
N CYS A 175 -15.40 -8.63 0.18
CA CYS A 175 -16.77 -9.03 -0.16
C CYS A 175 -17.83 -8.09 0.43
N LEU A 176 -17.66 -7.69 1.68
CA LEU A 176 -18.55 -6.76 2.35
C LEU A 176 -18.48 -5.37 1.72
N ALA A 177 -17.26 -4.90 1.41
CA ALA A 177 -17.02 -3.62 0.78
C ALA A 177 -17.72 -3.53 -0.59
N ILE A 178 -17.60 -4.54 -1.45
CA ILE A 178 -18.26 -4.56 -2.76
C ILE A 178 -19.77 -4.37 -2.61
N LEU A 179 -20.39 -5.08 -1.66
CA LEU A 179 -21.83 -4.95 -1.40
C LEU A 179 -22.18 -3.54 -0.89
N LEU A 180 -21.45 -3.03 0.10
CA LEU A 180 -21.75 -1.72 0.71
C LEU A 180 -21.53 -0.58 -0.28
N VAL A 181 -20.43 -0.61 -1.04
CA VAL A 181 -20.16 0.36 -2.11
C VAL A 181 -21.28 0.35 -3.14
N LYS A 182 -21.70 -0.84 -3.57
CA LYS A 182 -22.80 -0.97 -4.52
C LYS A 182 -24.11 -0.40 -3.98
N LEU A 183 -24.45 -0.67 -2.73
CA LEU A 183 -25.67 -0.15 -2.09
C LEU A 183 -25.61 1.36 -1.88
N ARG A 184 -24.43 1.90 -1.57
CA ARG A 184 -24.24 3.32 -1.27
C ARG A 184 -24.22 4.20 -2.52
N THR A 185 -23.51 3.74 -3.55
CA THR A 185 -23.21 4.54 -4.75
C THR A 185 -24.06 4.18 -5.96
N GLY A 186 -24.73 3.02 -5.95
CA GLY A 186 -25.56 2.56 -7.08
C GLY A 186 -24.77 2.24 -8.35
N LEU A 187 -23.44 2.06 -8.25
CA LEU A 187 -22.57 1.79 -9.39
C LEU A 187 -22.89 0.46 -10.08
N SER A 188 -22.68 0.43 -11.41
CA SER A 188 -22.82 -0.78 -12.21
C SER A 188 -21.76 -1.82 -11.86
N ASN A 189 -22.03 -3.09 -12.18
CA ASN A 189 -21.05 -4.16 -11.97
C ASN A 189 -19.76 -3.95 -12.77
N SER A 190 -19.83 -3.28 -13.93
CA SER A 190 -18.65 -2.98 -14.75
C SER A 190 -17.73 -1.94 -14.10
N ILE A 191 -18.29 -0.94 -13.39
CA ILE A 191 -17.47 0.02 -12.65
C ILE A 191 -16.88 -0.63 -11.41
N LEU A 192 -17.67 -1.48 -10.72
CA LEU A 192 -17.16 -2.25 -9.59
C LEU A 192 -16.04 -3.22 -10.00
N ASP A 193 -16.09 -3.77 -11.21
CA ASP A 193 -15.01 -4.59 -11.79
C ASP A 193 -13.73 -3.78 -11.88
N ALA A 194 -13.78 -2.58 -12.47
CA ALA A 194 -12.62 -1.70 -12.52
C ALA A 194 -12.08 -1.34 -11.12
N LEU A 195 -12.96 -0.97 -10.19
CA LEU A 195 -12.57 -0.50 -8.85
C LEU A 195 -11.98 -1.58 -7.95
N PHE A 196 -12.48 -2.82 -8.04
CA PHE A 196 -12.01 -3.94 -7.22
C PHE A 196 -11.09 -4.90 -8.00
N SER A 197 -10.95 -4.71 -9.31
CA SER A 197 -10.29 -5.60 -10.27
C SER A 197 -10.74 -7.06 -10.13
N LEU A 198 -12.05 -7.25 -10.20
CA LEU A 198 -12.72 -8.55 -10.13
C LEU A 198 -13.67 -8.68 -11.30
N GLU A 199 -13.62 -9.82 -11.98
CA GLU A 199 -14.49 -10.07 -13.13
C GLU A 199 -15.98 -9.92 -12.74
N ILE A 200 -16.78 -9.39 -13.67
CA ILE A 200 -18.22 -9.10 -13.46
C ILE A 200 -18.98 -10.25 -12.77
N HIS A 201 -18.72 -11.50 -13.17
CA HIS A 201 -19.39 -12.67 -12.61
C HIS A 201 -18.98 -12.94 -11.14
N GLN A 202 -17.75 -12.61 -10.76
CA GLN A 202 -17.27 -12.70 -9.39
C GLN A 202 -18.00 -11.67 -8.52
N ILE A 203 -18.19 -10.45 -9.02
CA ILE A 203 -18.92 -9.38 -8.30
C ILE A 203 -20.36 -9.79 -8.02
N GLN A 204 -21.06 -10.37 -9.00
CA GLN A 204 -22.43 -10.84 -8.81
C GLN A 204 -22.50 -11.90 -7.70
N ARG A 205 -21.62 -12.90 -7.75
CA ARG A 205 -21.55 -13.96 -6.73
C ARG A 205 -21.22 -13.41 -5.35
N VAL A 206 -20.26 -12.49 -5.27
CA VAL A 206 -19.84 -11.84 -4.02
C VAL A 206 -20.97 -11.02 -3.43
N THR A 207 -21.64 -10.20 -4.25
CA THR A 207 -22.78 -9.37 -3.83
C THR A 207 -23.90 -10.26 -3.26
N HIS A 208 -24.23 -11.36 -3.96
CA HIS A 208 -25.24 -12.31 -3.49
C HIS A 208 -24.82 -12.96 -2.17
N ALA A 209 -23.59 -13.49 -2.09
CA ALA A 209 -23.09 -14.16 -0.89
C ALA A 209 -23.04 -13.23 0.33
N ALA A 210 -22.57 -11.99 0.14
CA ALA A 210 -22.52 -10.98 1.19
C ALA A 210 -23.93 -10.62 1.68
N ARG A 211 -24.89 -10.45 0.75
CA ARG A 211 -26.29 -10.17 1.10
C ARG A 211 -26.92 -11.31 1.89
N SER A 212 -26.73 -12.56 1.45
CA SER A 212 -27.24 -13.73 2.17
C SER A 212 -26.65 -13.84 3.58
N SER A 213 -25.36 -13.60 3.72
CA SER A 213 -24.67 -13.67 5.02
C SER A 213 -25.19 -12.61 5.99
N LEU A 214 -25.36 -11.36 5.54
CA LEU A 214 -25.93 -10.29 6.38
C LEU A 214 -27.40 -10.56 6.78
N MET A 215 -28.20 -11.13 5.88
CA MET A 215 -29.57 -11.53 6.19
C MET A 215 -29.65 -12.66 7.21
N ASN A 216 -28.69 -13.60 7.17
CA ASN A 216 -28.61 -14.69 8.14
C ASN A 216 -28.25 -14.17 9.54
N ILE A 217 -27.35 -13.20 9.64
CA ILE A 217 -27.02 -12.55 10.93
C ILE A 217 -28.27 -11.93 11.55
N LYS A 218 -29.06 -11.19 10.76
CA LYS A 218 -30.32 -10.59 11.25
C LYS A 218 -31.28 -11.64 11.79
N LYS A 219 -31.40 -12.81 11.13
CA LYS A 219 -32.23 -13.91 11.62
C LYS A 219 -31.71 -14.47 12.94
N LYS A 220 -30.41 -14.73 13.04
CA LYS A 220 -29.79 -15.30 14.25
C LYS A 220 -29.99 -14.39 15.47
N MET A 221 -29.76 -13.09 15.31
CA MET A 221 -30.02 -12.10 16.36
C MET A 221 -31.50 -12.02 16.79
N TRP A 222 -32.44 -12.35 15.91
CA TRP A 222 -33.87 -12.39 16.24
C TRP A 222 -34.23 -13.63 17.06
N TYR A 223 -33.63 -14.78 16.75
CA TYR A 223 -33.86 -16.03 17.50
C TYR A 223 -33.16 -16.06 18.86
N ASP A 224 -32.01 -15.42 19.00
CA ASP A 224 -31.28 -15.35 20.29
C ASP A 224 -31.92 -14.37 21.29
N CYS A 225 -32.98 -13.66 20.90
CA CYS A 225 -33.74 -12.71 21.74
C CYS A 225 -35.12 -13.26 22.20
N GLN A 226 -35.41 -14.53 21.92
CA GLN A 226 -36.59 -15.27 22.41
C GLN A 226 -36.17 -16.32 23.43
#